data_AF-A0A2V8R1S7-F1
#
_entry.id   AF-A0A2V8R1S7-F1
#
_cell.length_a   1.000
_cell.length_b   1.000
_cell.length_c   1.000
_cell.angle_alpha   90.00
_cell.angle_beta   90.00
_cell.angle_gamma   90.00
#
_symmetry.space_group_name_H-M   'P 1'
#
loop_
_entity.id
_entity.type
_entity.pdbx_description
1 polymer ?
#
loop_
_entity_poly.entity_id
_entity_poly.type
_entity_poly.pdbx_seq_one_letter_code
_entity_poly.pdbx_strand_id
1 'polypeptide(L)'
;MAAHLDPSEMTLLQALAARYPTADLALAEAAALRASLLLPKGTVHVVSDVHGEYKKLRHIINNASGSLRPLVETLFADEMTAEEIQQLLATIYYPHEAIEYWRPAFSQPERRREFVRRMLRRQLRIVRALASSRRLSDLRELFPPERRELFEELLFEPLTGRGAVYVDEMIETLSLHDRDLSAVRAASRLVRDLSVSEIVVAGDLGDRGPRLDRVIDYLLEQPHVSFTWGNHDASWMGACLGHTALIATVLRISLRYRRLSQLEEGYGVIVAPLERLARTAYADDPAERFKTKGTGLRDDLLMARMQKAAAVMQFKLEGQVVKRHPEWLMEQRNLLHRINLAEGKVGVDGRTYRMLDTHLPTLDPADPYALNAEEQACMDRLRQSFVSSSRLWHHMLAVVRSGAMWLRRDQALIFHGCVPVDEEGQSLSLEVDGQERAGRALFDALDRVVRRFFRKGAEEANEDADWLWYLWTGPRSPLFGKDRM
;
A
#
# COMPACT_ATOMS: atom_id res chain seq x y z
N MET A 1 -29.43 -31.82 -25.54
CA MET A 1 -29.81 -30.47 -25.09
C MET A 1 -28.60 -29.58 -25.27
N ALA A 2 -28.62 -28.66 -26.25
CA ALA A 2 -27.57 -27.66 -26.34
C ALA A 2 -27.80 -26.68 -25.18
N ALA A 3 -26.88 -26.66 -24.21
CA ALA A 3 -26.91 -25.65 -23.16
C ALA A 3 -26.72 -24.28 -23.84
N HIS A 4 -27.69 -23.38 -23.67
CA HIS A 4 -27.51 -21.98 -24.02
C HIS A 4 -26.48 -21.40 -23.05
N LEU A 5 -25.21 -21.42 -23.45
CA LEU A 5 -24.11 -20.78 -22.74
C LEU A 5 -24.09 -19.30 -23.12
N ASP A 6 -23.96 -18.42 -22.14
CA ASP A 6 -23.80 -17.00 -22.44
C ASP A 6 -22.43 -16.71 -23.10
N PRO A 7 -22.25 -15.58 -23.81
CA PRO A 7 -20.99 -15.27 -24.49
C PRO A 7 -19.76 -15.18 -23.56
N SER A 8 -19.95 -14.73 -22.31
CA SER A 8 -18.90 -14.65 -21.30
C SER A 8 -18.53 -16.04 -20.76
N GLU A 9 -19.52 -16.92 -20.55
CA GLU A 9 -19.31 -18.31 -20.20
C GLU A 9 -18.55 -19.05 -21.30
N MET A 10 -18.94 -18.85 -22.56
CA MET A 10 -18.24 -19.42 -23.71
C MET A 10 -16.79 -18.94 -23.79
N THR A 11 -16.55 -17.64 -23.57
CA THR A 11 -15.19 -17.07 -23.52
C THR A 11 -14.34 -17.73 -22.42
N LEU A 12 -14.91 -17.91 -21.23
CA LEU A 12 -14.25 -18.59 -20.12
C LEU A 12 -13.95 -20.06 -20.45
N LEU A 13 -14.93 -20.78 -21.02
CA LEU A 13 -14.76 -22.19 -21.40
C LEU A 13 -13.70 -22.36 -22.49
N GLN A 14 -13.62 -21.45 -23.46
CA GLN A 14 -12.55 -21.45 -24.46
C GLN A 14 -11.17 -21.26 -23.84
N ALA A 15 -11.04 -20.34 -22.87
CA ALA A 15 -9.79 -20.15 -22.14
C ALA A 15 -9.42 -21.38 -21.29
N LEU A 16 -10.40 -22.05 -20.68
CA LEU A 16 -10.18 -23.30 -19.93
C LEU A 16 -9.81 -24.47 -20.85
N ALA A 17 -10.44 -24.59 -22.02
CA ALA A 17 -10.13 -25.64 -22.99
C ALA A 17 -8.69 -25.57 -23.49
N ALA A 18 -8.09 -24.37 -23.54
CA ALA A 18 -6.68 -24.20 -23.87
C ALA A 18 -5.73 -24.77 -22.78
N ARG A 19 -6.16 -24.78 -21.50
CA ARG A 19 -5.39 -25.32 -20.36
C ARG A 19 -5.70 -26.80 -20.08
N TYR A 20 -6.93 -27.22 -20.31
CA TYR A 20 -7.45 -28.56 -20.03
C TYR A 20 -8.18 -29.09 -21.27
N PRO A 21 -7.44 -29.52 -22.32
CA PRO A 21 -8.01 -29.85 -23.63
C PRO A 21 -8.82 -31.16 -23.64
N THR A 22 -8.74 -31.98 -22.60
CA THR A 22 -9.48 -33.23 -22.48
C THR A 22 -10.29 -33.27 -21.20
N ALA A 23 -11.38 -34.05 -21.20
CA ALA A 23 -12.20 -34.29 -20.02
C ALA A 23 -11.35 -34.85 -18.86
N ASP A 24 -10.41 -35.75 -19.14
CA ASP A 24 -9.54 -36.34 -18.13
C ASP A 24 -8.63 -35.32 -17.46
N LEU A 25 -8.04 -34.38 -18.22
CA LEU A 25 -7.20 -33.32 -17.67
C LEU A 25 -8.03 -32.33 -16.82
N ALA A 26 -9.23 -31.99 -17.28
CA ALA A 26 -10.15 -31.15 -16.52
C ALA A 26 -10.60 -31.83 -15.22
N LEU A 27 -10.93 -33.13 -15.28
CA LEU A 27 -11.30 -33.94 -14.12
C LEU A 27 -10.14 -34.10 -13.13
N ALA A 28 -8.91 -34.29 -13.61
CA ALA A 28 -7.72 -34.38 -12.76
C ALA A 28 -7.48 -33.07 -11.99
N GLU A 29 -7.56 -31.91 -12.65
CA GLU A 29 -7.46 -30.63 -11.96
C GLU A 29 -8.63 -30.41 -10.99
N ALA A 30 -9.86 -30.73 -11.41
CA ALA A 30 -11.01 -30.63 -10.52
C ALA A 30 -10.87 -31.50 -9.27
N ALA A 31 -10.34 -32.72 -9.41
CA ALA A 31 -10.04 -33.61 -8.28
C ALA A 31 -8.97 -33.00 -7.36
N ALA A 32 -7.88 -32.45 -7.93
CA ALA A 32 -6.83 -31.77 -7.18
C ALA A 32 -7.38 -30.54 -6.42
N LEU A 33 -8.15 -29.68 -7.08
CA LEU A 33 -8.79 -28.51 -6.46
C LEU A 33 -9.75 -28.92 -5.33
N ARG A 34 -10.56 -29.97 -5.54
CA ARG A 34 -11.44 -30.51 -4.50
C ARG A 34 -10.66 -31.05 -3.30
N ALA A 35 -9.53 -31.73 -3.54
CA ALA A 35 -8.66 -32.20 -2.47
C ALA A 35 -8.01 -31.04 -1.71
N SER A 36 -7.61 -29.96 -2.40
CA SER A 36 -7.05 -28.76 -1.75
C SER A 36 -7.99 -28.11 -0.75
N LEU A 37 -9.31 -28.21 -0.95
CA LEU A 37 -10.30 -27.68 0.00
C LEU A 37 -10.27 -28.42 1.36
N LEU A 38 -9.63 -29.59 1.44
CA LEU A 38 -9.44 -30.35 2.68
C LEU A 38 -8.13 -30.01 3.40
N LEU A 39 -7.23 -29.25 2.77
CA LEU A 39 -5.98 -28.83 3.41
C LEU A 39 -6.26 -27.81 4.53
N PRO A 40 -5.41 -27.74 5.56
CA PRO A 40 -5.47 -26.69 6.56
C PRO A 40 -5.47 -25.32 5.89
N LYS A 41 -6.34 -24.43 6.36
CA LYS A 41 -6.40 -23.07 5.86
C LYS A 41 -5.08 -22.35 6.12
N GLY A 42 -4.54 -21.72 5.08
CA GLY A 42 -3.38 -20.84 5.19
C GLY A 42 -3.66 -19.56 6.00
N THR A 43 -2.62 -19.01 6.61
CA THR A 43 -2.69 -17.76 7.38
C THR A 43 -3.00 -16.57 6.47
N VAL A 44 -4.07 -15.83 6.77
CA VAL A 44 -4.39 -14.55 6.14
C VAL A 44 -3.98 -13.43 7.09
N HIS A 45 -3.04 -12.59 6.66
CA HIS A 45 -2.62 -11.41 7.40
C HIS A 45 -3.44 -10.20 6.98
N VAL A 46 -4.24 -9.65 7.91
CA VAL A 46 -4.92 -8.38 7.70
C VAL A 46 -4.14 -7.28 8.41
N VAL A 47 -3.72 -6.25 7.67
CA VAL A 47 -2.94 -5.12 8.20
C VAL A 47 -3.64 -3.82 7.81
N SER A 48 -3.84 -2.90 8.74
CA SER A 48 -4.37 -1.55 8.47
C SER A 48 -3.36 -0.48 8.88
N ASP A 49 -3.66 0.78 8.53
CA ASP A 49 -2.97 1.98 9.06
C ASP A 49 -1.45 1.94 8.87
N VAL A 50 -1.00 1.44 7.72
CA VAL A 50 0.43 1.30 7.40
C VAL A 50 1.09 2.67 7.35
N HIS A 51 0.41 3.64 6.75
CA HIS A 51 0.83 5.03 6.65
C HIS A 51 2.29 5.25 6.22
N GLY A 52 2.87 4.44 5.33
CA GLY A 52 4.25 4.63 4.86
C GLY A 52 5.32 4.08 5.82
N GLU A 53 4.95 3.39 6.90
CA GLU A 53 5.84 2.77 7.87
C GLU A 53 6.46 1.46 7.34
N TYR A 54 7.21 1.55 6.24
CA TYR A 54 7.73 0.39 5.51
C TYR A 54 8.59 -0.56 6.37
N LYS A 55 9.37 -0.03 7.33
CA LYS A 55 10.22 -0.87 8.21
C LYS A 55 9.38 -1.75 9.12
N LYS A 56 8.30 -1.20 9.70
CA LYS A 56 7.39 -1.94 10.58
C LYS A 56 6.60 -2.95 9.78
N LEU A 57 6.07 -2.56 8.62
CA LEU A 57 5.37 -3.46 7.70
C LEU A 57 6.25 -4.65 7.31
N ARG A 58 7.48 -4.37 6.85
CA ARG A 58 8.49 -5.40 6.51
C ARG A 58 8.73 -6.34 7.69
N HIS A 59 8.83 -5.82 8.92
CA HIS A 59 9.05 -6.66 10.09
C HIS A 59 7.88 -7.60 10.37
N ILE A 60 6.65 -7.10 10.36
CA ILE A 60 5.42 -7.86 10.62
C ILE A 60 5.22 -8.96 9.58
N ILE A 61 5.48 -8.66 8.30
CA ILE A 61 5.41 -9.65 7.23
C ILE A 61 6.53 -10.70 7.39
N ASN A 62 7.77 -10.25 7.61
CA ASN A 62 8.93 -11.15 7.71
C ASN A 62 8.85 -12.13 8.89
N ASN A 63 8.26 -11.73 10.01
CA ASN A 63 8.12 -12.58 11.20
C ASN A 63 6.77 -13.31 11.26
N ALA A 64 5.93 -13.19 10.23
CA ALA A 64 4.58 -13.72 10.19
C ALA A 64 3.74 -13.30 11.42
N SER A 65 3.77 -12.01 11.78
CA SER A 65 3.16 -11.45 13.00
C SER A 65 3.57 -12.19 14.28
N GLY A 66 4.82 -12.69 14.30
CA GLY A 66 5.39 -13.44 15.41
C GLY A 66 5.13 -14.95 15.40
N SER A 67 4.26 -15.46 14.53
CA SER A 67 3.90 -16.89 14.49
C SER A 67 5.02 -17.81 14.02
N LEU A 68 6.00 -17.28 13.27
CA LEU A 68 7.10 -18.08 12.72
C LEU A 68 8.10 -18.52 13.80
N ARG A 69 8.30 -17.72 14.85
CA ARG A 69 9.24 -18.06 15.94
C ARG A 69 8.80 -19.32 16.72
N PRO A 70 7.56 -19.42 17.23
CA PRO A 70 7.09 -20.63 17.91
C PRO A 70 7.20 -21.89 17.06
N LEU A 71 6.95 -21.80 15.75
CA LEU A 71 7.12 -22.92 14.82
C LEU A 71 8.58 -23.38 14.80
N VAL A 72 9.52 -22.45 14.64
CA VAL A 72 10.96 -22.77 14.61
C VAL A 72 11.42 -23.33 15.96
N GLU A 73 11.02 -22.74 17.09
CA GLU A 73 11.37 -23.24 18.41
C GLU A 73 10.83 -24.66 18.64
N THR A 74 9.62 -24.96 18.17
CA THR A 74 9.03 -26.31 18.26
C THR A 74 9.76 -27.33 17.38
N LEU A 75 10.09 -26.94 16.13
CA LEU A 75 10.72 -27.86 15.18
C LEU A 75 12.14 -28.29 15.59
N PHE A 76 12.83 -27.49 16.39
CA PHE A 76 14.24 -27.65 16.73
C PHE A 76 14.50 -27.68 18.24
N ALA A 77 13.48 -27.90 19.07
CA ALA A 77 13.53 -27.79 20.53
C ALA A 77 14.67 -28.60 21.18
N ASP A 78 14.93 -29.81 20.66
CA ASP A 78 15.93 -30.74 21.20
C ASP A 78 17.25 -30.73 20.41
N GLU A 79 17.38 -29.85 19.41
CA GLU A 79 18.49 -29.88 18.45
C GLU A 79 19.33 -28.61 18.40
N MET A 80 18.79 -27.48 18.86
CA MET A 80 19.42 -26.16 18.71
C MET A 80 19.38 -25.35 20.00
N THR A 81 20.44 -24.59 20.27
CA THR A 81 20.43 -23.62 21.37
C THR A 81 19.59 -22.38 21.03
N ALA A 82 19.25 -21.58 22.04
CA ALA A 82 18.55 -20.31 21.84
C ALA A 82 19.29 -19.36 20.88
N GLU A 83 20.62 -19.33 20.94
CA GLU A 83 21.48 -18.53 20.07
C GLU A 83 21.41 -19.02 18.61
N GLU A 84 21.43 -20.33 18.40
CA GLU A 84 21.29 -20.90 17.05
C GLU A 84 19.90 -20.65 16.46
N ILE A 85 18.84 -20.73 17.27
CA ILE A 85 17.47 -20.37 16.87
C ILE A 85 17.42 -18.89 16.49
N GLN A 86 18.02 -18.02 17.30
CA GLN A 86 18.09 -16.59 16.99
C GLN A 86 18.86 -16.33 15.68
N GLN A 87 19.95 -17.05 15.42
CA GLN A 87 20.70 -16.94 14.17
C GLN A 87 19.86 -17.39 12.96
N LEU A 88 19.12 -18.50 13.08
CA LEU A 88 18.23 -19.00 12.04
C LEU A 88 17.11 -17.99 11.75
N LEU A 89 16.43 -17.49 12.78
CA LEU A 89 15.36 -16.50 12.64
C LEU A 89 15.87 -15.18 12.06
N ALA A 90 17.02 -14.68 12.50
CA ALA A 90 17.64 -13.48 11.92
C ALA A 90 17.91 -13.68 10.42
N THR A 91 18.40 -14.86 10.03
CA THR A 91 18.66 -15.21 8.63
C THR A 91 17.36 -15.32 7.82
N ILE A 92 16.27 -15.83 8.40
CA ILE A 92 14.97 -15.91 7.73
C ILE A 92 14.35 -14.52 7.56
N TYR A 93 14.34 -13.73 8.62
CA TYR A 93 13.68 -12.41 8.64
C TYR A 93 14.45 -11.39 7.81
N TYR A 94 15.77 -11.35 7.95
CA TYR A 94 16.63 -10.33 7.37
C TYR A 94 17.87 -10.97 6.75
N PRO A 95 17.70 -11.78 5.68
CA PRO A 95 18.78 -12.59 5.14
C PRO A 95 19.98 -11.76 4.66
N HIS A 96 19.75 -10.58 4.08
CA HIS A 96 20.84 -9.71 3.64
C HIS A 96 21.63 -9.19 4.83
N GLU A 97 20.94 -8.58 5.80
CA GLU A 97 21.55 -8.00 6.99
C GLU A 97 22.27 -9.06 7.85
N ALA A 98 21.68 -10.25 7.99
CA ALA A 98 22.31 -11.37 8.69
C ALA A 98 23.59 -11.83 7.98
N ILE A 99 23.55 -12.02 6.65
CA ILE A 99 24.73 -12.45 5.88
C ILE A 99 25.84 -11.40 5.95
N GLU A 100 25.53 -10.10 5.85
CA GLU A 100 26.51 -9.03 6.00
C GLU A 100 27.16 -9.05 7.39
N TYR A 101 26.36 -9.26 8.44
CA TYR A 101 26.86 -9.36 9.80
C TYR A 101 27.84 -10.53 9.97
N TRP A 102 27.57 -11.69 9.37
CA TRP A 102 28.44 -12.87 9.43
C TRP A 102 29.56 -12.90 8.38
N ARG A 103 29.58 -11.96 7.43
CA ARG A 103 30.55 -11.90 6.33
C ARG A 103 32.00 -12.04 6.78
N PRO A 104 32.48 -11.43 7.89
CA PRO A 104 33.86 -11.61 8.35
C PRO A 104 34.20 -13.08 8.67
N ALA A 105 33.25 -13.85 9.20
CA ALA A 105 33.45 -15.26 9.53
C ALA A 105 33.51 -16.18 8.30
N PHE A 106 32.99 -15.71 7.15
CA PHE A 106 33.01 -16.42 5.87
C PHE A 106 34.32 -16.26 5.08
N SER A 107 35.31 -15.56 5.65
CA SER A 107 36.66 -15.49 5.09
C SER A 107 37.35 -16.87 4.99
N GLN A 108 36.91 -17.84 5.81
CA GLN A 108 37.29 -19.24 5.70
C GLN A 108 36.24 -19.98 4.84
N PRO A 109 36.60 -20.47 3.63
CA PRO A 109 35.65 -21.14 2.73
C PRO A 109 34.89 -22.30 3.38
N GLU A 110 35.58 -23.10 4.19
CA GLU A 110 35.04 -24.26 4.90
C GLU A 110 33.90 -23.86 5.85
N ARG A 111 34.07 -22.76 6.60
CA ARG A 111 33.05 -22.24 7.53
C ARG A 111 31.82 -21.74 6.79
N ARG A 112 32.02 -21.07 5.65
CA ARG A 112 30.92 -20.60 4.80
C ARG A 112 30.12 -21.79 4.26
N ARG A 113 30.80 -22.81 3.73
CA ARG A 113 30.17 -24.02 3.20
C ARG A 113 29.34 -24.74 4.26
N GLU A 114 29.92 -24.95 5.44
CA GLU A 114 29.21 -25.57 6.57
C GLU A 114 27.98 -24.74 6.96
N PHE A 115 28.12 -23.42 7.08
CA PHE A 115 27.02 -22.52 7.37
C PHE A 115 25.89 -22.64 6.35
N VAL A 116 26.19 -22.57 5.05
CA VAL A 116 25.19 -22.67 3.98
C VAL A 116 24.48 -24.02 4.03
N ARG A 117 25.25 -25.11 4.09
CA ARG A 117 24.72 -26.46 4.11
C ARG A 117 23.73 -26.66 5.26
N ARG A 118 24.13 -26.23 6.46
CA ARG A 118 23.29 -26.30 7.67
C ARG A 118 22.06 -25.41 7.57
N MET A 119 22.24 -24.17 7.10
CA MET A 119 21.16 -23.18 6.99
C MET A 119 20.09 -23.62 6.00
N LEU A 120 20.48 -24.08 4.81
CA LEU A 120 19.55 -24.57 3.79
C LEU A 120 18.72 -25.74 4.29
N ARG A 121 19.34 -26.77 4.89
CA ARG A 121 18.59 -27.92 5.43
C ARG A 121 17.64 -27.52 6.57
N ARG A 122 18.05 -26.61 7.45
CA ARG A 122 17.19 -26.06 8.51
C ARG A 122 16.00 -25.29 7.92
N GLN A 123 16.24 -24.42 6.94
CA GLN A 123 15.18 -23.68 6.24
C GLN A 123 14.21 -24.62 5.52
N LEU A 124 14.71 -25.64 4.82
CA LEU A 124 13.86 -26.57 4.08
C LEU A 124 13.08 -27.53 5.00
N ARG A 125 13.57 -27.79 6.22
CA ARG A 125 12.75 -28.43 7.26
C ARG A 125 11.56 -27.57 7.67
N ILE A 126 11.74 -26.26 7.81
CA ILE A 126 10.63 -25.32 8.07
C ILE A 126 9.66 -25.29 6.88
N VAL A 127 10.19 -25.25 5.65
CA VAL A 127 9.38 -25.33 4.43
C VAL A 127 8.50 -26.59 4.43
N ARG A 128 9.06 -27.77 4.75
CA ARG A 128 8.28 -29.01 4.87
C ARG A 128 7.12 -28.90 5.87
N ALA A 129 7.36 -28.28 7.02
CA ALA A 129 6.30 -28.08 8.02
C ALA A 129 5.18 -27.16 7.50
N LEU A 130 5.55 -26.06 6.84
CA LEU A 130 4.60 -25.08 6.29
C LEU A 130 3.86 -25.60 5.05
N ALA A 131 4.49 -26.49 4.26
CA ALA A 131 3.94 -27.03 3.02
C ALA A 131 2.68 -27.88 3.21
N SER A 132 2.39 -28.33 4.44
CA SER A 132 1.20 -29.14 4.77
C SER A 132 -0.14 -28.47 4.42
N SER A 133 -0.15 -27.14 4.26
CA SER A 133 -1.32 -26.33 3.91
C SER A 133 -1.47 -26.06 2.41
N ARG A 134 -0.61 -26.61 1.54
CA ARG A 134 -0.56 -26.27 0.11
C ARG A 134 -0.42 -27.49 -0.79
N ARG A 135 -0.81 -27.36 -2.06
CA ARG A 135 -0.46 -28.37 -3.06
C ARG A 135 1.03 -28.33 -3.34
N LEU A 136 1.57 -29.48 -3.73
CA LEU A 136 2.96 -29.55 -4.18
C LEU A 136 3.21 -28.71 -5.45
N SER A 137 2.22 -28.60 -6.35
CA SER A 137 2.30 -27.72 -7.52
C SER A 137 2.51 -26.26 -7.12
N ASP A 138 1.73 -25.77 -6.16
CA ASP A 138 1.76 -24.38 -5.69
C ASP A 138 3.10 -24.09 -4.99
N LEU A 139 3.63 -25.07 -4.24
CA LEU A 139 4.95 -24.98 -3.63
C LEU A 139 6.07 -24.86 -4.68
N ARG A 140 6.00 -25.64 -5.76
CA ARG A 140 7.00 -25.61 -6.85
C ARG A 140 7.02 -24.28 -7.60
N GLU A 141 5.88 -23.60 -7.71
CA GLU A 141 5.78 -22.26 -8.31
C GLU A 141 6.52 -21.19 -7.49
N LEU A 142 6.63 -21.38 -6.17
CA LEU A 142 7.39 -20.50 -5.28
C LEU A 142 8.90 -20.77 -5.30
N PHE A 143 9.35 -21.86 -5.91
CA PHE A 143 10.78 -22.15 -6.00
C PHE A 143 11.46 -21.22 -7.00
N PRO A 144 12.65 -20.68 -6.67
CA PRO A 144 13.41 -19.85 -7.61
C PRO A 144 13.68 -20.65 -8.90
N PRO A 145 13.34 -20.13 -10.10
CA PRO A 145 13.48 -20.88 -11.35
C PRO A 145 14.89 -21.45 -11.56
N GLU A 146 15.90 -20.61 -11.39
CA GLU A 146 17.33 -20.95 -11.47
C GLU A 146 17.84 -21.89 -10.37
N ARG A 147 17.03 -22.23 -9.35
CA ARG A 147 17.40 -23.14 -8.24
C ARG A 147 16.36 -24.22 -7.97
N ARG A 148 15.41 -24.41 -8.87
CA ARG A 148 14.25 -25.29 -8.65
C ARG A 148 14.68 -26.71 -8.28
N GLU A 149 15.62 -27.28 -9.03
CA GLU A 149 16.12 -28.64 -8.80
C GLU A 149 16.76 -28.80 -7.41
N LEU A 150 17.61 -27.85 -6.99
CA LEU A 150 18.21 -27.87 -5.65
C LEU A 150 17.15 -27.83 -4.54
N PHE A 151 16.11 -27.00 -4.71
CA PHE A 151 15.05 -26.84 -3.73
C PHE A 151 14.16 -28.08 -3.66
N GLU A 152 13.86 -28.70 -4.81
CA GLU A 152 13.14 -29.97 -4.87
C GLU A 152 13.92 -31.08 -4.18
N GLU A 153 15.20 -31.24 -4.50
CA GLU A 153 16.05 -32.28 -3.90
C GLU A 153 16.23 -32.04 -2.39
N LEU A 154 16.42 -30.81 -1.92
CA LEU A 154 16.45 -30.51 -0.48
C LEU A 154 15.11 -30.76 0.21
N LEU A 155 13.99 -30.47 -0.45
CA LEU A 155 12.65 -30.71 0.11
C LEU A 155 12.42 -32.20 0.32
N PHE A 156 12.74 -33.01 -0.71
CA PHE A 156 12.49 -34.45 -0.75
C PHE A 156 13.66 -35.31 -0.25
N GLU A 157 14.78 -34.72 0.15
CA GLU A 157 15.98 -35.41 0.66
C GLU A 157 15.66 -36.54 1.66
N PRO A 158 14.72 -36.39 2.63
CA PRO A 158 14.38 -37.48 3.56
C PRO A 158 13.69 -38.69 2.93
N LEU A 159 13.20 -38.58 1.68
CA LEU A 159 12.36 -39.57 1.00
C LEU A 159 13.06 -40.24 -0.20
N THR A 160 14.07 -39.61 -0.82
CA THR A 160 14.63 -40.09 -2.09
C THR A 160 15.72 -41.17 -1.93
N GLY A 161 16.31 -41.30 -0.74
CA GLY A 161 17.36 -42.30 -0.49
C GLY A 161 18.68 -42.07 -1.23
N ARG A 162 18.84 -40.96 -1.97
CA ARG A 162 20.06 -40.63 -2.75
C ARG A 162 21.29 -40.28 -1.88
N GLY A 163 21.10 -40.10 -0.58
CA GLY A 163 22.14 -39.72 0.38
C GLY A 163 22.51 -38.24 0.31
N ALA A 164 23.09 -37.72 1.41
CA ALA A 164 23.43 -36.30 1.56
C ALA A 164 24.48 -35.79 0.56
N VAL A 165 25.34 -36.69 0.06
CA VAL A 165 26.44 -36.36 -0.86
C VAL A 165 25.95 -35.71 -2.15
N TYR A 166 24.83 -36.18 -2.71
CA TYR A 166 24.28 -35.65 -3.96
C TYR A 166 23.88 -34.18 -3.83
N VAL A 167 23.12 -33.85 -2.78
CA VAL A 167 22.69 -32.47 -2.50
C VAL A 167 23.87 -31.61 -2.06
N ASP A 168 24.80 -32.17 -1.30
CA ASP A 168 26.01 -31.47 -0.89
C ASP A 168 26.82 -31.02 -2.10
N GLU A 169 27.03 -31.88 -3.11
CA GLU A 169 27.75 -31.51 -4.34
C GLU A 169 27.08 -30.35 -5.11
N MET A 170 25.75 -30.29 -5.13
CA MET A 170 25.02 -29.15 -5.72
C MET A 170 25.32 -27.86 -4.95
N ILE A 171 25.36 -27.90 -3.62
CA ILE A 171 25.69 -26.75 -2.77
C ILE A 171 27.17 -26.37 -2.94
N GLU A 172 28.07 -27.35 -3.01
CA GLU A 172 29.51 -27.15 -3.24
C GLU A 172 29.77 -26.41 -4.54
N THR A 173 29.15 -26.87 -5.63
CA THR A 173 29.26 -26.24 -6.95
C THR A 173 28.81 -24.77 -6.90
N LEU A 174 27.74 -24.46 -6.17
CA LEU A 174 27.32 -23.07 -5.97
C LEU A 174 28.33 -22.25 -5.16
N SER A 175 28.95 -22.86 -4.16
CA SER A 175 29.96 -22.20 -3.33
C SER A 175 31.21 -21.85 -4.11
N LEU A 176 31.66 -22.72 -5.03
CA LEU A 176 32.82 -22.47 -5.90
C LEU A 176 32.65 -21.22 -6.79
N HIS A 177 31.41 -20.81 -7.03
CA HIS A 177 31.07 -19.65 -7.87
C HIS A 177 30.43 -18.50 -7.09
N ASP A 178 30.55 -18.49 -5.76
CA ASP A 178 29.99 -17.45 -4.88
C ASP A 178 28.47 -17.27 -4.98
N ARG A 179 27.74 -18.34 -5.32
CA ARG A 179 26.28 -18.33 -5.50
C ARG A 179 25.49 -19.00 -4.37
N ASP A 180 26.16 -19.75 -3.51
CA ASP A 180 25.62 -20.45 -2.33
C ASP A 180 24.80 -19.56 -1.37
N LEU A 181 25.31 -18.40 -0.97
CA LEU A 181 24.61 -17.47 -0.06
C LEU A 181 23.31 -16.92 -0.68
N SER A 182 23.23 -16.83 -2.01
CA SER A 182 21.99 -16.44 -2.68
C SER A 182 20.91 -17.53 -2.57
N ALA A 183 21.30 -18.81 -2.49
CA ALA A 183 20.37 -19.89 -2.21
C ALA A 183 19.80 -19.79 -0.79
N VAL A 184 20.62 -19.44 0.20
CA VAL A 184 20.16 -19.18 1.59
C VAL A 184 19.13 -18.05 1.62
N ARG A 185 19.38 -16.94 0.90
CA ARG A 185 18.41 -15.83 0.80
C ARG A 185 17.10 -16.25 0.16
N ALA A 186 17.18 -17.07 -0.89
CA ALA A 186 16.01 -17.60 -1.57
C ALA A 186 15.20 -18.56 -0.68
N ALA A 187 15.86 -19.40 0.12
CA ALA A 187 15.20 -20.27 1.08
C ALA A 187 14.55 -19.46 2.22
N SER A 188 15.20 -18.39 2.71
CA SER A 188 14.57 -17.44 3.63
C SER A 188 13.33 -16.77 3.04
N ARG A 189 13.36 -16.46 1.74
CA ARG A 189 12.21 -15.89 1.03
C ARG A 189 11.06 -16.90 0.93
N LEU A 190 11.35 -18.14 0.54
CA LEU A 190 10.37 -19.22 0.47
C LEU A 190 9.71 -19.50 1.83
N VAL A 191 10.48 -19.53 2.93
CA VAL A 191 9.90 -19.69 4.27
C VAL A 191 8.90 -18.57 4.58
N ARG A 192 9.24 -17.31 4.26
CA ARG A 192 8.34 -16.17 4.46
C ARG A 192 7.09 -16.23 3.57
N ASP A 193 7.24 -16.56 2.29
CA ASP A 193 6.13 -16.71 1.34
C ASP A 193 5.15 -17.82 1.74
N LEU A 194 5.64 -18.85 2.44
CA LEU A 194 4.80 -19.92 2.95
C LEU A 194 4.14 -19.60 4.29
N SER A 195 4.81 -18.80 5.13
CA SER A 195 4.33 -18.45 6.47
C SER A 195 3.08 -17.58 6.44
N VAL A 196 2.92 -16.75 5.40
CA VAL A 196 1.75 -15.90 5.18
C VAL A 196 1.16 -16.25 3.81
N SER A 197 -0.05 -16.78 3.79
CA SER A 197 -0.67 -17.26 2.54
C SER A 197 -1.34 -16.15 1.75
N GLU A 198 -1.92 -15.16 2.42
CA GLU A 198 -2.46 -13.96 1.80
C GLU A 198 -2.21 -12.76 2.72
N ILE A 199 -1.93 -11.61 2.11
CA ILE A 199 -1.89 -10.33 2.80
C ILE A 199 -3.07 -9.50 2.31
N VAL A 200 -3.89 -9.03 3.26
CA VAL A 200 -4.92 -8.04 3.01
C VAL A 200 -4.50 -6.74 3.68
N VAL A 201 -4.29 -5.69 2.89
CA VAL A 201 -4.05 -4.36 3.45
C VAL A 201 -5.36 -3.58 3.48
N ALA A 202 -5.85 -3.30 4.69
CA ALA A 202 -7.13 -2.65 4.95
C ALA A 202 -7.03 -1.11 4.87
N GLY A 203 -6.49 -0.62 3.76
CA GLY A 203 -6.35 0.80 3.43
C GLY A 203 -5.20 1.51 4.14
N ASP A 204 -5.05 2.77 3.79
CA ASP A 204 -4.10 3.74 4.34
C ASP A 204 -2.64 3.28 4.25
N LEU A 205 -2.19 3.11 3.01
CA LEU A 205 -0.82 2.69 2.69
C LEU A 205 0.23 3.73 3.08
N GLY A 206 -0.13 5.01 3.11
CA GLY A 206 0.84 6.11 3.04
C GLY A 206 0.52 7.38 3.81
N ASP A 207 1.21 8.45 3.39
CA ASP A 207 1.03 9.84 3.80
C ASP A 207 1.87 10.29 5.02
N ARG A 208 1.62 9.74 6.22
CA ARG A 208 2.20 10.28 7.48
C ARG A 208 3.61 9.76 7.80
N GLY A 209 3.90 8.53 7.42
CA GLY A 209 5.15 7.82 7.67
C GLY A 209 6.18 8.07 6.57
N PRO A 210 7.35 7.43 6.68
CA PRO A 210 8.54 7.84 5.95
C PRO A 210 8.47 7.64 4.43
N ARG A 211 7.96 6.50 3.95
CA ARG A 211 8.13 6.08 2.55
C ARG A 211 6.95 5.23 2.03
N LEU A 212 5.94 5.86 1.44
CA LEU A 212 4.86 5.14 0.73
C LEU A 212 5.41 4.29 -0.43
N ASP A 213 6.35 4.83 -1.20
CA ASP A 213 6.95 4.12 -2.35
C ASP A 213 7.57 2.78 -1.93
N ARG A 214 8.23 2.73 -0.76
CA ARG A 214 8.82 1.51 -0.22
C ARG A 214 7.80 0.53 0.37
N VAL A 215 6.67 1.04 0.89
CA VAL A 215 5.54 0.20 1.32
C VAL A 215 4.99 -0.56 0.13
N ILE A 216 4.68 0.15 -0.97
CA ILE A 216 4.07 -0.48 -2.14
C ILE A 216 5.05 -1.42 -2.83
N ASP A 217 6.31 -1.02 -3.04
CA ASP A 217 7.35 -1.92 -3.60
C ASP A 217 7.38 -3.26 -2.85
N TYR A 218 7.46 -3.19 -1.51
CA TYR A 218 7.57 -4.38 -0.69
C TYR A 218 6.31 -5.25 -0.74
N LEU A 219 5.12 -4.65 -0.81
CA LEU A 219 3.86 -5.38 -0.95
C LEU A 219 3.74 -6.05 -2.32
N LEU A 220 4.13 -5.37 -3.40
CA LEU A 220 4.08 -5.93 -4.76
C LEU A 220 5.06 -7.08 -4.96
N GLU A 221 6.08 -7.21 -4.11
CA GLU A 221 6.95 -8.37 -4.10
C GLU A 221 6.29 -9.62 -3.50
N GLN A 222 5.21 -9.50 -2.72
CA GLN A 222 4.59 -10.64 -2.03
C GLN A 222 3.69 -11.46 -2.96
N PRO A 223 3.56 -12.79 -2.75
CA PRO A 223 2.88 -13.67 -3.72
C PRO A 223 1.38 -13.38 -3.88
N HIS A 224 0.69 -13.03 -2.77
CA HIS A 224 -0.74 -12.79 -2.77
C HIS A 224 -1.08 -11.59 -1.89
N VAL A 225 -1.36 -10.44 -2.53
CA VAL A 225 -1.78 -9.21 -1.84
C VAL A 225 -3.10 -8.70 -2.41
N SER A 226 -4.03 -8.42 -1.51
CA SER A 226 -5.30 -7.75 -1.77
C SER A 226 -5.36 -6.46 -0.97
N PHE A 227 -6.08 -5.45 -1.48
CA PHE A 227 -6.26 -4.17 -0.79
C PHE A 227 -7.76 -3.89 -0.57
N THR A 228 -8.09 -3.25 0.54
CA THR A 228 -9.22 -2.32 0.55
C THR A 228 -8.68 -0.91 0.51
N TRP A 229 -9.28 -0.01 -0.25
CA TRP A 229 -8.77 1.37 -0.32
C TRP A 229 -9.15 2.15 0.93
N GLY A 230 -8.22 2.97 1.42
CA GLY A 230 -8.47 3.96 2.47
C GLY A 230 -8.57 5.38 1.93
N ASN A 231 -8.91 6.31 2.82
CA ASN A 231 -9.09 7.71 2.43
C ASN A 231 -7.75 8.35 2.02
N HIS A 232 -6.64 7.97 2.67
CA HIS A 232 -5.32 8.42 2.24
C HIS A 232 -4.95 7.83 0.87
N ASP A 233 -5.32 6.57 0.60
CA ASP A 233 -5.10 5.97 -0.72
C ASP A 233 -5.86 6.71 -1.81
N ALA A 234 -7.13 7.06 -1.57
CA ALA A 234 -7.93 7.88 -2.49
C ALA A 234 -7.28 9.24 -2.77
N SER A 235 -6.64 9.85 -1.75
CA SER A 235 -5.92 11.11 -1.91
C SER A 235 -4.70 10.97 -2.83
N TRP A 236 -3.91 9.92 -2.65
CA TRP A 236 -2.76 9.64 -3.52
C TRP A 236 -3.19 9.23 -4.94
N MET A 237 -4.28 8.48 -5.09
CA MET A 237 -4.86 8.15 -6.38
C MET A 237 -5.30 9.40 -7.14
N GLY A 238 -6.03 10.31 -6.48
CA GLY A 238 -6.46 11.55 -7.13
C GLY A 238 -5.30 12.50 -7.42
N ALA A 239 -4.30 12.58 -6.53
CA ALA A 239 -3.09 13.36 -6.79
C ALA A 239 -2.32 12.82 -8.00
N CYS A 240 -2.21 11.49 -8.12
CA CYS A 240 -1.61 10.81 -9.28
C CYS A 240 -2.34 11.14 -10.60
N LEU A 241 -3.65 11.37 -10.54
CA LEU A 241 -4.48 11.76 -11.70
C LEU A 241 -4.50 13.28 -11.94
N GLY A 242 -3.76 14.06 -11.15
CA GLY A 242 -3.66 15.51 -11.33
C GLY A 242 -4.76 16.33 -10.64
N HIS A 243 -5.52 15.74 -9.72
CA HIS A 243 -6.55 16.45 -8.97
C HIS A 243 -5.93 17.43 -7.97
N THR A 244 -6.08 18.74 -8.22
CA THR A 244 -5.31 19.80 -7.56
C THR A 244 -5.59 19.90 -6.05
N ALA A 245 -6.83 19.75 -5.59
CA ALA A 245 -7.13 19.77 -4.16
C ALA A 245 -6.49 18.58 -3.40
N LEU A 246 -6.34 17.44 -4.08
CA LEU A 246 -5.73 16.24 -3.51
C LEU A 246 -4.20 16.31 -3.58
N ILE A 247 -3.63 16.93 -4.62
CA ILE A 247 -2.22 17.30 -4.66
C ILE A 247 -1.89 18.21 -3.47
N ALA A 248 -2.68 19.26 -3.24
CA ALA A 248 -2.48 20.16 -2.10
C ALA A 248 -2.60 19.42 -0.76
N THR A 249 -3.54 18.47 -0.66
CA THR A 249 -3.71 17.60 0.53
C THR A 249 -2.47 16.74 0.79
N VAL A 250 -1.99 16.00 -0.22
CA VAL A 250 -0.79 15.16 -0.14
C VAL A 250 0.45 15.99 0.22
N LEU A 251 0.60 17.17 -0.38
CA LEU A 251 1.70 18.09 -0.07
C LEU A 251 1.63 18.59 1.38
N ARG A 252 0.46 19.08 1.82
CA ARG A 252 0.28 19.60 3.18
C ARG A 252 0.58 18.52 4.23
N ILE A 253 0.09 17.30 4.03
CA ILE A 253 0.33 16.21 4.99
C ILE A 253 1.79 15.78 4.96
N SER A 254 2.38 15.62 3.77
CA SER A 254 3.81 15.34 3.62
C SER A 254 4.67 16.39 4.31
N LEU A 255 4.36 17.68 4.18
CA LEU A 255 5.08 18.76 4.86
C LEU A 255 4.89 18.71 6.37
N ARG A 256 3.64 18.54 6.84
CA ARG A 256 3.31 18.46 8.26
C ARG A 256 4.10 17.36 8.98
N TYR A 257 4.39 16.26 8.31
CA TYR A 257 5.16 15.12 8.87
C TYR A 257 6.61 15.04 8.37
N ARG A 258 7.09 16.06 7.64
CA ARG A 258 8.45 16.13 7.04
C ARG A 258 8.79 14.93 6.16
N ARG A 259 7.84 14.52 5.33
CA ARG A 259 7.89 13.40 4.38
C ARG A 259 8.10 13.91 2.96
N LEU A 260 9.03 14.83 2.74
CA LEU A 260 9.34 15.27 1.38
C LEU A 260 10.14 14.22 0.59
N SER A 261 10.90 13.35 1.25
CA SER A 261 11.68 12.30 0.56
C SER A 261 10.79 11.26 -0.15
N GLN A 262 9.58 10.97 0.34
CA GLN A 262 8.64 10.12 -0.44
C GLN A 262 8.18 10.80 -1.73
N LEU A 263 8.07 12.14 -1.75
CA LEU A 263 7.71 12.90 -2.95
C LEU A 263 8.91 13.02 -3.89
N GLU A 264 10.02 13.56 -3.40
CA GLU A 264 11.20 13.90 -4.22
C GLU A 264 11.96 12.64 -4.67
N GLU A 265 12.42 11.82 -3.72
CA GLU A 265 13.20 10.60 -4.04
C GLU A 265 12.30 9.42 -4.43
N GLY A 266 11.12 9.32 -3.80
CA GLY A 266 10.20 8.21 -4.03
C GLY A 266 9.52 8.32 -5.39
N TYR A 267 8.89 9.47 -5.65
CA TYR A 267 8.04 9.68 -6.82
C TYR A 267 8.57 10.70 -7.83
N GLY A 268 9.73 11.32 -7.59
CA GLY A 268 10.29 12.31 -8.51
C GLY A 268 9.49 13.62 -8.58
N VAL A 269 8.68 13.92 -7.55
CA VAL A 269 7.89 15.15 -7.48
C VAL A 269 8.78 16.32 -7.06
N ILE A 270 8.90 17.31 -7.94
CA ILE A 270 9.74 18.48 -7.71
C ILE A 270 8.98 19.51 -6.87
N VAL A 271 9.40 19.72 -5.62
CA VAL A 271 8.73 20.66 -4.68
C VAL A 271 9.30 22.08 -4.69
N ALA A 272 10.31 22.34 -5.53
CA ALA A 272 10.92 23.66 -5.68
C ALA A 272 9.94 24.82 -5.98
N PRO A 273 8.86 24.63 -6.79
CA PRO A 273 7.85 25.67 -6.98
C PRO A 273 7.17 26.11 -5.67
N LEU A 274 6.88 25.15 -4.77
CA LEU A 274 6.29 25.44 -3.46
C LEU A 274 7.28 26.13 -2.53
N GLU A 275 8.55 25.73 -2.59
CA GLU A 275 9.61 26.40 -1.84
C GLU A 275 9.75 27.86 -2.28
N ARG A 276 9.73 28.12 -3.59
CA ARG A 276 9.74 29.49 -4.12
C ARG A 276 8.56 30.30 -3.61
N LEU A 277 7.35 29.74 -3.66
CA LEU A 277 6.13 30.39 -3.14
C LEU A 277 6.26 30.71 -1.64
N ALA A 278 6.77 29.79 -0.84
CA ALA A 278 6.99 30.00 0.59
C ALA A 278 8.04 31.10 0.88
N ARG A 279 9.10 31.20 0.06
CA ARG A 279 10.15 32.22 0.21
C ARG A 279 9.76 33.60 -0.28
N THR A 280 8.72 33.70 -1.11
CA THR A 280 8.26 34.96 -1.72
C THR A 280 7.01 35.45 -1.00
N ALA A 281 5.89 34.78 -1.18
CA ALA A 281 4.62 35.18 -0.59
C ALA A 281 4.56 35.04 0.95
N TYR A 282 5.33 34.12 1.53
CA TYR A 282 5.35 33.86 2.98
C TYR A 282 6.70 34.21 3.64
N ALA A 283 7.48 35.10 3.01
CA ALA A 283 8.86 35.44 3.41
C ALA A 283 8.98 35.97 4.85
N ASP A 284 7.97 36.70 5.31
CA ASP A 284 7.94 37.35 6.63
C ASP A 284 7.04 36.61 7.63
N ASP A 285 6.52 35.44 7.26
CA ASP A 285 5.58 34.69 8.08
C ASP A 285 6.32 33.88 9.16
N PRO A 286 6.00 34.03 10.47
CA PRO A 286 6.60 33.20 11.51
C PRO A 286 6.06 31.75 11.49
N ALA A 287 4.95 31.50 10.79
CA ALA A 287 4.33 30.20 10.54
C ALA A 287 4.09 29.34 11.79
N GLU A 288 3.85 29.97 12.95
CA GLU A 288 3.82 29.29 14.26
C GLU A 288 2.72 28.23 14.37
N ARG A 289 1.59 28.44 13.68
CA ARG A 289 0.46 27.49 13.65
C ARG A 289 0.66 26.34 12.64
N PHE A 290 1.72 26.41 11.86
CA PHE A 290 2.08 25.43 10.82
C PHE A 290 3.44 24.79 11.11
N LYS A 291 3.85 24.71 12.39
CA LYS A 291 5.03 23.96 12.79
C LYS A 291 4.90 22.49 12.39
N THR A 292 5.90 21.98 11.67
CA THR A 292 5.96 20.58 11.25
C THR A 292 6.29 19.66 12.41
N LYS A 293 5.90 18.39 12.31
CA LYS A 293 6.24 17.34 13.27
C LYS A 293 7.54 16.65 12.88
N GLY A 294 8.41 16.41 13.85
CA GLY A 294 9.69 15.73 13.67
C GLY A 294 10.83 16.68 13.28
N THR A 295 12.01 16.12 13.05
CA THR A 295 13.22 16.85 12.67
C THR A 295 13.70 16.45 11.27
N GLY A 296 14.55 17.24 10.63
CA GLY A 296 15.13 16.90 9.33
C GLY A 296 16.13 17.95 8.84
N LEU A 297 16.72 17.72 7.66
CA LEU A 297 17.80 18.55 7.14
C LEU A 297 17.38 19.96 6.69
N ARG A 298 16.12 20.14 6.25
CA ARG A 298 15.60 21.44 5.84
C ARG A 298 15.31 22.31 7.07
N ASP A 299 15.52 23.61 6.92
CA ASP A 299 15.15 24.60 7.92
C ASP A 299 13.67 24.48 8.35
N ASP A 300 13.42 24.55 9.67
CA ASP A 300 12.11 24.31 10.24
C ASP A 300 11.11 25.42 9.91
N LEU A 301 11.56 26.67 9.84
CA LEU A 301 10.71 27.80 9.50
C LEU A 301 10.29 27.74 8.03
N LEU A 302 11.22 27.42 7.13
CA LEU A 302 10.90 27.19 5.72
C LEU A 302 9.87 26.06 5.55
N MET A 303 10.06 24.94 6.25
CA MET A 303 9.12 23.81 6.21
C MET A 303 7.73 24.20 6.69
N ALA A 304 7.64 25.00 7.76
CA ALA A 304 6.37 25.53 8.27
C ALA A 304 5.69 26.48 7.27
N ARG A 305 6.45 27.36 6.62
CA ARG A 305 5.95 28.26 5.56
C ARG A 305 5.44 27.50 4.34
N MET A 306 6.18 26.48 3.89
CA MET A 306 5.72 25.60 2.82
C MET A 306 4.44 24.87 3.21
N GLN A 307 4.34 24.35 4.44
CA GLN A 307 3.12 23.70 4.93
C GLN A 307 1.94 24.68 4.92
N LYS A 308 2.15 25.93 5.36
CA LYS A 308 1.13 26.98 5.34
C LYS A 308 0.68 27.32 3.93
N ALA A 309 1.62 27.55 3.01
CA ALA A 309 1.32 27.81 1.61
C ALA A 309 0.50 26.66 0.98
N ALA A 310 0.88 25.40 1.23
CA ALA A 310 0.12 24.23 0.78
C ALA A 310 -1.29 24.17 1.41
N ALA A 311 -1.43 24.53 2.69
CA ALA A 311 -2.72 24.56 3.36
C ALA A 311 -3.65 25.64 2.82
N VAL A 312 -3.14 26.85 2.56
CA VAL A 312 -3.95 27.94 1.98
C VAL A 312 -4.41 27.58 0.57
N MET A 313 -3.53 27.02 -0.27
CA MET A 313 -3.93 26.49 -1.58
C MET A 313 -4.96 25.37 -1.45
N GLN A 314 -4.79 24.45 -0.49
CA GLN A 314 -5.78 23.40 -0.23
C GLN A 314 -7.15 24.02 0.10
N PHE A 315 -7.24 24.97 1.03
CA PHE A 315 -8.53 25.56 1.42
C PHE A 315 -9.25 26.23 0.24
N LYS A 316 -8.50 26.91 -0.63
CA LYS A 316 -9.02 27.52 -1.85
C LYS A 316 -9.57 26.46 -2.80
N LEU A 317 -8.77 25.45 -3.11
CA LEU A 317 -9.11 24.38 -4.04
C LEU A 317 -10.27 23.49 -3.54
N GLU A 318 -10.30 23.17 -2.25
CA GLU A 318 -11.41 22.44 -1.64
C GLU A 318 -12.71 23.23 -1.75
N GLY A 319 -12.66 24.55 -1.56
CA GLY A 319 -13.86 25.37 -1.74
C GLY A 319 -14.33 25.49 -3.17
N GLN A 320 -13.41 25.42 -4.15
CA GLN A 320 -13.79 25.29 -5.56
C GLN A 320 -14.50 23.96 -5.83
N VAL A 321 -14.04 22.84 -5.26
CA VAL A 321 -14.70 21.52 -5.38
C VAL A 321 -16.11 21.58 -4.78
N VAL A 322 -16.25 22.09 -3.55
CA VAL A 322 -17.55 22.20 -2.89
C VAL A 322 -18.54 23.07 -3.69
N LYS A 323 -18.07 24.16 -4.30
CA LYS A 323 -18.90 25.01 -5.15
C LYS A 323 -19.39 24.32 -6.43
N ARG A 324 -18.61 23.39 -7.00
CA ARG A 324 -19.02 22.60 -8.17
C ARG A 324 -20.05 21.53 -7.82
N HIS A 325 -20.05 21.06 -6.57
CA HIS A 325 -20.88 19.95 -6.08
C HIS A 325 -21.81 20.37 -4.92
N PRO A 326 -22.78 21.28 -5.14
CA PRO A 326 -23.73 21.68 -4.10
C PRO A 326 -24.56 20.51 -3.56
N GLU A 327 -24.79 19.48 -4.37
CA GLU A 327 -25.51 18.25 -4.01
C GLU A 327 -24.84 17.46 -2.88
N TRP A 328 -23.56 17.68 -2.61
CA TRP A 328 -22.86 17.02 -1.49
C TRP A 328 -23.12 17.66 -0.14
N LEU A 329 -23.78 18.82 -0.09
CA LEU A 329 -24.15 19.53 1.14
C LEU A 329 -22.94 19.82 2.05
N MET A 330 -21.86 20.33 1.46
CA MET A 330 -20.58 20.60 2.14
C MET A 330 -20.22 22.09 2.26
N GLU A 331 -21.10 23.02 1.83
CA GLU A 331 -20.84 24.47 1.82
C GLU A 331 -20.51 25.05 3.20
N GLN A 332 -20.99 24.43 4.28
CA GLN A 332 -20.61 24.79 5.65
C GLN A 332 -19.10 24.67 5.94
N ARG A 333 -18.36 23.90 5.14
CA ARG A 333 -16.89 23.76 5.26
C ARG A 333 -16.13 24.91 4.59
N ASN A 334 -16.80 25.67 3.74
CA ASN A 334 -16.24 26.84 3.08
C ASN A 334 -16.21 28.02 4.06
N LEU A 335 -15.02 28.30 4.60
CA LEU A 335 -14.84 29.35 5.61
C LEU A 335 -14.09 30.59 5.12
N LEU A 336 -13.39 30.55 3.99
CA LEU A 336 -12.54 31.66 3.53
C LEU A 336 -13.35 32.95 3.28
N HIS A 337 -14.55 32.84 2.70
CA HIS A 337 -15.45 33.99 2.50
C HIS A 337 -16.05 34.56 3.79
N ARG A 338 -15.87 33.88 4.93
CA ARG A 338 -16.37 34.30 6.25
C ARG A 338 -15.29 34.94 7.11
N ILE A 339 -14.08 35.11 6.57
CA ILE A 339 -12.97 35.75 7.25
C ILE A 339 -13.08 37.26 7.08
N ASN A 340 -13.09 37.98 8.21
CA ASN A 340 -12.82 39.41 8.24
C ASN A 340 -11.33 39.61 8.55
N LEU A 341 -10.53 39.85 7.52
CA LEU A 341 -9.08 40.03 7.64
C LEU A 341 -8.71 41.27 8.47
N ALA A 342 -9.47 42.36 8.35
CA ALA A 342 -9.21 43.60 9.08
C ALA A 342 -9.37 43.41 10.60
N GLU A 343 -10.38 42.63 11.02
CA GLU A 343 -10.61 42.32 12.44
C GLU A 343 -9.87 41.07 12.94
N GLY A 344 -9.32 40.26 12.03
CA GLY A 344 -8.70 38.97 12.36
C GLY A 344 -9.70 37.96 12.95
N LYS A 345 -10.93 37.92 12.40
CA LYS A 345 -12.03 37.07 12.89
C LYS A 345 -12.64 36.23 11.77
N VAL A 346 -13.27 35.12 12.13
CA VAL A 346 -13.99 34.24 11.20
C VAL A 346 -15.35 33.85 11.76
N GLY A 347 -16.37 33.81 10.91
CA GLY A 347 -17.70 33.28 11.24
C GLY A 347 -17.80 31.77 11.03
N VAL A 348 -18.13 31.02 12.08
CA VAL A 348 -18.34 29.56 12.05
C VAL A 348 -19.66 29.26 12.78
N ASP A 349 -20.60 28.59 12.11
CA ASP A 349 -21.91 28.19 12.66
C ASP A 349 -22.65 29.31 13.41
N GLY A 350 -22.71 30.50 12.81
CA GLY A 350 -23.39 31.66 13.40
C GLY A 350 -22.65 32.30 14.58
N ARG A 351 -21.44 31.85 14.91
CA ARG A 351 -20.58 32.43 15.95
C ARG A 351 -19.32 33.03 15.35
N THR A 352 -18.86 34.14 15.92
CA THR A 352 -17.63 34.81 15.49
C THR A 352 -16.47 34.43 16.40
N TYR A 353 -15.35 34.00 15.81
CA TYR A 353 -14.15 33.58 16.53
C TYR A 353 -12.95 34.44 16.13
N ARG A 354 -12.07 34.74 17.09
CA ARG A 354 -10.77 35.34 16.80
C ARG A 354 -9.83 34.29 16.20
N MET A 355 -9.17 34.62 15.10
CA MET A 355 -8.22 33.72 14.44
C MET A 355 -6.89 33.67 15.19
N LEU A 356 -6.27 32.49 15.23
CA LEU A 356 -4.96 32.27 15.86
C LEU A 356 -3.78 32.60 14.93
N ASP A 357 -4.04 32.74 13.64
CA ASP A 357 -3.11 33.14 12.60
C ASP A 357 -3.91 34.00 11.60
N THR A 358 -3.49 35.24 11.40
CA THR A 358 -4.16 36.21 10.53
C THR A 358 -3.35 36.56 9.30
N HIS A 359 -2.17 35.96 9.12
CA HIS A 359 -1.29 36.26 7.99
C HIS A 359 -1.64 35.35 6.82
N LEU A 360 -2.47 35.84 5.89
CA LEU A 360 -2.92 35.11 4.70
C LEU A 360 -2.58 35.93 3.44
N PRO A 361 -1.29 36.04 3.08
CA PRO A 361 -0.78 37.03 2.12
C PRO A 361 -1.29 36.80 0.68
N THR A 362 -1.76 35.59 0.38
CA THR A 362 -2.27 35.23 -0.94
C THR A 362 -3.81 35.23 -1.00
N LEU A 363 -4.52 35.52 0.09
CA LEU A 363 -5.99 35.54 0.10
C LEU A 363 -6.53 36.87 -0.44
N ASP A 364 -7.34 36.80 -1.49
CA ASP A 364 -8.10 37.93 -2.01
C ASP A 364 -9.51 37.94 -1.38
N PRO A 365 -9.91 38.97 -0.61
CA PRO A 365 -11.27 39.05 -0.05
C PRO A 365 -12.38 39.10 -1.09
N ALA A 366 -12.10 39.57 -2.31
CA ALA A 366 -13.10 39.67 -3.38
C ALA A 366 -13.39 38.30 -4.03
N ASP A 367 -12.36 37.47 -4.17
CA ASP A 367 -12.49 36.06 -4.58
C ASP A 367 -11.63 35.13 -3.70
N PRO A 368 -12.13 34.79 -2.50
CA PRO A 368 -11.33 34.11 -1.48
C PRO A 368 -10.94 32.68 -1.84
N TYR A 369 -11.52 32.11 -2.89
CA TYR A 369 -11.24 30.74 -3.34
C TYR A 369 -10.38 30.70 -4.61
N ALA A 370 -10.08 31.82 -5.26
CA ALA A 370 -9.20 31.85 -6.40
C ALA A 370 -7.74 31.66 -5.98
N LEU A 371 -7.01 30.82 -6.72
CA LEU A 371 -5.55 30.82 -6.66
C LEU A 371 -5.05 32.10 -7.33
N ASN A 372 -4.13 32.82 -6.67
CA ASN A 372 -3.47 33.94 -7.32
C ASN A 372 -2.47 33.45 -8.39
N ALA A 373 -1.87 34.36 -9.16
CA ALA A 373 -0.99 33.98 -10.26
C ALA A 373 0.23 33.12 -9.83
N GLU A 374 0.80 33.39 -8.64
CA GLU A 374 1.94 32.63 -8.12
C GLU A 374 1.53 31.24 -7.61
N GLU A 375 0.39 31.14 -6.93
CA GLU A 375 -0.20 29.87 -6.49
C GLU A 375 -0.59 29.00 -7.68
N GLN A 376 -1.20 29.59 -8.72
CA GLN A 376 -1.56 28.87 -9.95
C GLN A 376 -0.31 28.33 -10.64
N ALA A 377 0.72 29.16 -10.85
CA ALA A 377 1.98 28.72 -11.45
C ALA A 377 2.68 27.62 -10.62
N CYS A 378 2.60 27.70 -9.29
CA CYS A 378 3.08 26.66 -8.38
C CYS A 378 2.32 25.35 -8.57
N MET A 379 0.97 25.40 -8.53
CA MET A 379 0.11 24.24 -8.65
C MET A 379 0.22 23.57 -10.03
N ASP A 380 0.34 24.34 -11.11
CA ASP A 380 0.51 23.78 -12.47
C ASP A 380 1.81 22.95 -12.58
N ARG A 381 2.91 23.44 -12.00
CA ARG A 381 4.19 22.71 -11.98
C ARG A 381 4.14 21.47 -11.09
N LEU A 382 3.47 21.56 -9.95
CA LEU A 382 3.25 20.41 -9.06
C LEU A 382 2.39 19.36 -9.76
N ARG A 383 1.25 19.75 -10.34
CA ARG A 383 0.35 18.87 -11.12
C ARG A 383 1.10 18.17 -12.22
N GLN A 384 1.90 18.89 -13.00
CA GLN A 384 2.73 18.28 -14.04
C GLN A 384 3.65 17.20 -13.45
N SER A 385 4.32 17.48 -12.32
CA SER A 385 5.23 16.53 -11.67
C SER A 385 4.53 15.26 -11.19
N PHE A 386 3.34 15.38 -10.59
CA PHE A 386 2.54 14.24 -10.13
C PHE A 386 2.07 13.37 -11.31
N VAL A 387 1.49 13.99 -12.34
CA VAL A 387 0.96 13.28 -13.51
C VAL A 387 2.08 12.61 -14.33
N SER A 388 3.27 13.22 -14.40
CA SER A 388 4.41 12.64 -15.10
C SER A 388 5.16 11.55 -14.33
N SER A 389 4.80 11.29 -13.07
CA SER A 389 5.50 10.31 -12.24
C SER A 389 5.11 8.88 -12.65
N SER A 390 5.96 8.24 -13.46
CA SER A 390 5.76 6.86 -13.91
C SER A 390 5.69 5.87 -12.75
N ARG A 391 6.48 6.09 -11.70
CA ARG A 391 6.49 5.23 -10.50
C ARG A 391 5.22 5.40 -9.67
N LEU A 392 4.74 6.63 -9.48
CA LEU A 392 3.47 6.86 -8.78
C LEU A 392 2.31 6.24 -9.56
N TRP A 393 2.29 6.41 -10.88
CA TRP A 393 1.29 5.80 -11.76
C TRP A 393 1.30 4.27 -11.65
N HIS A 394 2.47 3.64 -11.75
CA HIS A 394 2.61 2.19 -11.62
C HIS A 394 2.11 1.69 -10.26
N HIS A 395 2.49 2.36 -9.16
CA HIS A 395 2.06 2.01 -7.81
C HIS A 395 0.55 2.16 -7.63
N MET A 396 -0.02 3.31 -7.97
CA MET A 396 -1.46 3.54 -7.80
C MET A 396 -2.29 2.61 -8.69
N LEU A 397 -1.85 2.36 -9.93
CA LEU A 397 -2.51 1.41 -10.81
C LEU A 397 -2.49 -0.01 -10.23
N ALA A 398 -1.38 -0.44 -9.63
CA ALA A 398 -1.30 -1.75 -8.97
C ALA A 398 -2.26 -1.85 -7.77
N VAL A 399 -2.33 -0.81 -6.93
CA VAL A 399 -3.27 -0.73 -5.79
C VAL A 399 -4.72 -0.75 -6.25
N VAL A 400 -5.06 -0.09 -7.37
CA VAL A 400 -6.41 -0.11 -7.94
C VAL A 400 -6.75 -1.47 -8.56
N ARG A 401 -5.80 -2.11 -9.22
CA ARG A 401 -6.03 -3.43 -9.83
C ARG A 401 -6.26 -4.53 -8.80
N SER A 402 -5.49 -4.50 -7.71
CA SER A 402 -5.56 -5.51 -6.65
C SER A 402 -6.40 -5.10 -5.44
N GLY A 403 -7.08 -3.95 -5.52
CA GLY A 403 -7.88 -3.42 -4.43
C GLY A 403 -9.36 -3.27 -4.77
N ALA A 404 -10.16 -3.01 -3.75
CA ALA A 404 -11.59 -2.72 -3.87
C ALA A 404 -12.08 -1.83 -2.71
N MET A 405 -13.30 -1.30 -2.81
CA MET A 405 -13.92 -0.57 -1.68
C MET A 405 -14.19 -1.45 -0.46
N TRP A 406 -14.37 -2.76 -0.66
CA TRP A 406 -14.57 -3.77 0.37
C TRP A 406 -14.13 -5.14 -0.16
N LEU A 407 -13.86 -6.07 0.75
CA LEU A 407 -13.67 -7.47 0.40
C LEU A 407 -14.21 -8.37 1.51
N ARG A 408 -14.60 -9.60 1.12
CA ARG A 408 -14.92 -10.66 2.07
C ARG A 408 -13.80 -11.68 2.07
N ARG A 409 -13.29 -12.01 3.25
CA ARG A 409 -12.38 -13.14 3.45
C ARG A 409 -12.90 -14.00 4.58
N ASP A 410 -13.24 -15.24 4.22
CA ASP A 410 -13.88 -16.19 5.12
C ASP A 410 -15.17 -15.61 5.74
N GLN A 411 -15.20 -15.51 7.07
CA GLN A 411 -16.28 -14.92 7.86
C GLN A 411 -16.04 -13.43 8.19
N ALA A 412 -14.97 -12.82 7.66
CA ALA A 412 -14.66 -11.41 7.86
C ALA A 412 -15.07 -10.57 6.64
N LEU A 413 -15.80 -9.49 6.91
CA LEU A 413 -15.97 -8.38 5.98
C LEU A 413 -14.90 -7.35 6.30
N ILE A 414 -14.10 -6.98 5.31
CA ILE A 414 -12.99 -6.04 5.45
C ILE A 414 -13.30 -4.82 4.57
N PHE A 415 -13.29 -3.65 5.20
CA PHE A 415 -13.40 -2.34 4.60
C PHE A 415 -12.66 -1.35 5.51
N HIS A 416 -12.35 -0.16 5.00
CA HIS A 416 -11.44 0.75 5.69
C HIS A 416 -12.13 1.63 6.76
N GLY A 417 -13.07 2.49 6.36
CA GLY A 417 -13.60 3.53 7.26
C GLY A 417 -14.88 3.13 7.97
N CYS A 418 -16.01 3.23 7.27
CA CYS A 418 -17.33 3.07 7.86
C CYS A 418 -18.39 2.63 6.85
N VAL A 419 -19.54 2.18 7.34
CA VAL A 419 -20.77 2.08 6.55
C VAL A 419 -21.67 3.26 6.96
N PRO A 420 -22.04 4.16 6.02
CA PRO A 420 -22.92 5.28 6.34
C PRO A 420 -24.30 4.78 6.82
N VAL A 421 -24.69 5.14 8.04
CA VAL A 421 -25.98 4.80 8.65
C VAL A 421 -26.57 5.99 9.40
N ASP A 422 -27.89 6.01 9.57
CA ASP A 422 -28.59 6.95 10.44
C ASP A 422 -28.53 6.53 11.92
N GLU A 423 -29.22 7.28 12.80
CA GLU A 423 -29.24 7.04 14.24
C GLU A 423 -29.87 5.68 14.60
N GLU A 424 -30.77 5.18 13.75
CA GLU A 424 -31.43 3.88 13.85
C GLU A 424 -30.63 2.72 13.22
N GLY A 425 -29.47 3.01 12.62
CA GLY A 425 -28.62 2.02 11.96
C GLY A 425 -29.07 1.61 10.55
N GLN A 426 -30.04 2.32 9.96
CA GLN A 426 -30.42 2.13 8.56
C GLN A 426 -29.39 2.79 7.65
N SER A 427 -29.12 2.17 6.49
CA SER A 427 -28.11 2.69 5.57
C SER A 427 -28.52 4.03 4.98
N LEU A 428 -27.64 5.04 5.12
CA LEU A 428 -27.81 6.31 4.44
C LEU A 428 -27.52 6.15 2.94
N SER A 429 -28.31 6.83 2.11
CA SER A 429 -28.11 6.84 0.67
C SER A 429 -27.17 7.97 0.22
N LEU A 430 -26.56 7.80 -0.94
CA LEU A 430 -25.81 8.83 -1.66
C LEU A 430 -26.07 8.64 -3.15
N GLU A 431 -26.40 9.72 -3.85
CA GLU A 431 -26.55 9.69 -5.30
C GLU A 431 -25.18 9.52 -5.96
N VAL A 432 -24.99 8.43 -6.70
CA VAL A 432 -23.77 8.16 -7.48
C VAL A 432 -24.19 7.79 -8.90
N ASP A 433 -23.66 8.52 -9.89
CA ASP A 433 -24.04 8.40 -11.30
C ASP A 433 -25.56 8.51 -11.53
N GLY A 434 -26.22 9.48 -10.86
CA GLY A 434 -27.65 9.74 -10.99
C GLY A 434 -28.57 8.71 -10.33
N GLN A 435 -28.02 7.83 -9.48
CA GLN A 435 -28.79 6.80 -8.79
C GLN A 435 -28.50 6.81 -7.30
N GLU A 436 -29.55 6.82 -6.48
CA GLU A 436 -29.44 6.65 -5.04
C GLU A 436 -28.90 5.27 -4.68
N ARG A 437 -27.79 5.23 -3.94
CA ARG A 437 -27.13 3.99 -3.51
C ARG A 437 -26.92 4.01 -2.00
N ALA A 438 -27.14 2.87 -1.34
CA ALA A 438 -26.92 2.70 0.09
C ALA A 438 -26.28 1.32 0.38
N GLY A 439 -25.65 1.18 1.56
CA GLY A 439 -25.01 -0.05 2.00
C GLY A 439 -24.01 -0.60 0.96
N ARG A 440 -24.05 -1.90 0.68
CA ARG A 440 -23.15 -2.53 -0.32
C ARG A 440 -23.24 -1.90 -1.71
N ALA A 441 -24.44 -1.50 -2.16
CA ALA A 441 -24.61 -0.94 -3.49
C ALA A 441 -23.85 0.39 -3.67
N LEU A 442 -23.69 1.15 -2.58
CA LEU A 442 -22.87 2.36 -2.55
C LEU A 442 -21.38 2.03 -2.72
N PHE A 443 -20.88 1.05 -1.97
CA PHE A 443 -19.50 0.58 -2.11
C PHE A 443 -19.20 0.10 -3.53
N ASP A 444 -20.09 -0.71 -4.11
CA ASP A 444 -19.92 -1.24 -5.47
C ASP A 444 -19.97 -0.12 -6.53
N ALA A 445 -20.75 0.94 -6.31
CA ALA A 445 -20.79 2.10 -7.18
C ALA A 445 -19.49 2.93 -7.10
N LEU A 446 -19.03 3.22 -5.90
CA LEU A 446 -17.78 3.95 -5.68
C LEU A 446 -16.55 3.17 -6.18
N ASP A 447 -16.57 1.84 -6.10
CA ASP A 447 -15.53 0.98 -6.68
C ASP A 447 -15.44 1.17 -8.21
N ARG A 448 -16.59 1.17 -8.90
CA ARG A 448 -16.65 1.42 -10.35
C ARG A 448 -16.18 2.84 -10.70
N VAL A 449 -16.50 3.83 -9.86
CA VAL A 449 -16.07 5.22 -10.02
C VAL A 449 -14.54 5.29 -9.97
N VAL A 450 -13.89 4.72 -8.95
CA VAL A 450 -12.41 4.66 -8.86
C VAL A 450 -11.79 3.99 -10.09
N ARG A 451 -12.30 2.83 -10.50
CA ARG A 451 -11.78 2.10 -11.68
C ARG A 451 -12.03 2.85 -13.00
N ARG A 452 -13.12 3.59 -13.12
CA ARG A 452 -13.43 4.42 -14.29
C ARG A 452 -12.35 5.49 -14.49
N PHE A 453 -11.83 6.10 -13.42
CA PHE A 453 -10.75 7.09 -13.52
C PHE A 453 -9.46 6.54 -14.07
N PHE A 454 -8.99 5.43 -13.51
CA PHE A 454 -7.73 4.83 -13.95
C PHE A 454 -7.81 4.30 -15.39
N ARG A 455 -9.01 4.08 -15.94
CA ARG A 455 -9.20 3.78 -17.36
C ARG A 455 -9.15 5.03 -18.26
N LYS A 456 -9.72 6.16 -17.82
CA LYS A 456 -9.71 7.43 -18.56
C LYS A 456 -8.32 8.10 -18.55
N GLY A 457 -7.56 7.93 -17.47
CA GLY A 457 -6.25 8.58 -17.31
C GLY A 457 -6.34 10.04 -16.86
N ALA A 458 -5.19 10.71 -16.75
CA ALA A 458 -5.08 12.05 -16.18
C ALA A 458 -5.52 13.19 -17.14
N GLU A 459 -5.43 12.98 -18.46
CA GLU A 459 -5.78 13.99 -19.47
C GLU A 459 -7.30 14.16 -19.64
N GLU A 460 -8.07 13.10 -19.41
CA GLU A 460 -9.54 13.08 -19.47
C GLU A 460 -10.20 13.05 -18.08
N ALA A 461 -9.44 13.37 -17.03
CA ALA A 461 -9.94 13.44 -15.66
C ALA A 461 -10.86 14.67 -15.48
N ASN A 462 -12.12 14.51 -15.86
CA ASN A 462 -13.22 15.48 -15.71
C ASN A 462 -13.65 15.67 -14.24
N GLU A 463 -14.71 16.47 -14.03
CA GLU A 463 -15.47 16.69 -12.77
C GLU A 463 -15.69 15.41 -11.94
N ASP A 464 -15.82 14.25 -12.59
CA ASP A 464 -15.84 12.94 -11.94
C ASP A 464 -14.70 12.82 -10.88
N ALA A 465 -13.48 13.33 -11.11
CA ALA A 465 -12.32 13.17 -10.23
C ALA A 465 -12.52 13.78 -8.82
N ASP A 466 -13.47 14.71 -8.69
CA ASP A 466 -13.88 15.25 -7.40
C ASP A 466 -14.46 14.14 -6.49
N TRP A 467 -14.92 13.00 -7.04
CA TRP A 467 -15.30 11.82 -6.26
C TRP A 467 -14.14 11.24 -5.43
N LEU A 468 -12.90 11.27 -5.92
CA LEU A 468 -11.75 10.83 -5.12
C LEU A 468 -11.51 11.78 -3.95
N TRP A 469 -11.79 13.07 -4.14
CA TRP A 469 -11.77 14.04 -3.06
C TRP A 469 -12.95 13.82 -2.09
N TYR A 470 -14.14 13.51 -2.59
CA TYR A 470 -15.26 13.11 -1.75
C TYR A 470 -14.93 11.86 -0.93
N LEU A 471 -14.26 10.86 -1.51
CA LEU A 471 -13.83 9.68 -0.77
C LEU A 471 -12.88 10.04 0.38
N TRP A 472 -12.03 11.05 0.21
CA TRP A 472 -11.15 11.56 1.26
C TRP A 472 -11.89 12.20 2.44
N THR A 473 -12.95 12.96 2.19
CA THR A 473 -13.49 13.90 3.20
C THR A 473 -15.02 13.90 3.37
N GLY A 474 -15.74 13.30 2.44
CA GLY A 474 -17.20 13.36 2.36
C GLY A 474 -17.89 12.75 3.58
N PRO A 475 -19.00 13.35 4.06
CA PRO A 475 -19.69 12.88 5.26
C PRO A 475 -20.29 11.49 5.10
N ARG A 476 -20.71 11.12 3.88
CA ARG A 476 -21.20 9.76 3.56
C ARG A 476 -20.15 8.91 2.83
N SER A 477 -18.88 9.32 2.84
CA SER A 477 -17.80 8.50 2.28
C SER A 477 -17.58 7.26 3.13
N PRO A 478 -17.60 6.04 2.56
CA PRO A 478 -17.25 4.84 3.29
C PRO A 478 -15.78 4.76 3.74
N LEU A 479 -14.92 5.63 3.22
CA LEU A 479 -13.49 5.65 3.59
C LEU A 479 -13.19 6.58 4.76
N PHE A 480 -14.13 7.43 5.19
CA PHE A 480 -13.84 8.42 6.23
C PHE A 480 -15.03 8.79 7.11
N GLY A 481 -16.20 9.04 6.52
CA GLY A 481 -17.46 9.24 7.25
C GLY A 481 -17.43 10.36 8.30
N LYS A 482 -16.87 11.54 7.97
CA LYS A 482 -16.80 12.66 8.93
C LYS A 482 -17.71 13.81 8.54
N ASP A 483 -18.47 14.30 9.51
CA ASP A 483 -19.28 15.51 9.35
C ASP A 483 -18.41 16.78 9.24
N ARG A 484 -17.26 16.81 9.93
CA ARG A 484 -16.31 17.94 9.97
C ARG A 484 -14.85 17.46 9.91
N MET A 485 -13.96 18.26 9.30
CA MET A 485 -12.51 18.00 9.20
C MET A 485 -11.67 18.83 10.15
#